data_AF-A0A1H0WCF8-F1
#
_entry.id   AF-A0A1H0WCF8-F1
#
_cell.length_a   1.000
_cell.length_b   1.000
_cell.length_c   1.000
_cell.angle_alpha   90.00
_cell.angle_beta   90.00
_cell.angle_gamma   90.00
#
_symmetry.space_group_name_H-M   'P 1'
#
loop_
_entity.id
_entity.type
_entity.pdbx_description
1 polymer ?
#
loop_
_entity_poly.entity_id
_entity_poly.type
_entity_poly.pdbx_seq_one_letter_code
_entity_poly.pdbx_strand_id
1 'polypeptide(L)'
;METPSAHSLSAHRQPTRYLVVIDSGGSMVARLFLASREPVAEFDASVEEVSHMTNGLVPETGAGGSEWDVALQGHNRSERAEAKVYTLSI
;
A
#
# COMPACT_ATOMS: atom_id res chain seq x y z
N MET A 1 -5.20 -7.24 42.58
CA MET A 1 -4.35 -6.21 41.95
C MET A 1 -3.94 -6.77 40.61
N GLU A 2 -4.64 -6.37 39.55
CA GLU A 2 -4.40 -6.85 38.19
C GLU A 2 -3.62 -5.74 37.48
N THR A 3 -2.32 -5.92 37.30
CA THR A 3 -1.48 -4.99 36.54
C THR A 3 -1.92 -5.04 35.07
N PRO A 4 -2.37 -3.93 34.45
CA PRO A 4 -2.62 -3.95 33.02
C PRO A 4 -1.29 -4.25 32.32
N SER A 5 -1.27 -5.35 31.58
CA SER A 5 -0.14 -5.77 30.76
C SER A 5 0.40 -4.58 29.99
N ALA A 6 1.71 -4.35 30.13
CA ALA A 6 2.43 -3.40 29.31
C ALA A 6 2.07 -3.68 27.85
N HIS A 7 1.34 -2.75 27.24
CA HIS A 7 1.18 -2.69 25.81
C HIS A 7 2.59 -2.48 25.27
N SER A 8 3.30 -3.58 24.99
CA SER A 8 4.63 -3.54 24.43
C SER A 8 4.53 -2.77 23.13
N LEU A 9 4.94 -1.50 23.23
CA LEU A 9 5.56 -0.68 22.20
C LEU A 9 5.28 -1.26 20.83
N SER A 10 4.18 -0.82 20.21
CA SER A 10 3.96 -0.96 18.78
C SER A 10 5.27 -0.59 18.13
N ALA A 11 6.02 -1.61 17.68
CA ALA A 11 7.27 -1.42 16.96
C ALA A 11 6.96 -0.33 15.95
N HIS A 12 7.66 0.81 16.03
CA HIS A 12 7.43 1.96 15.15
C HIS A 12 7.41 1.42 13.73
N ARG A 13 6.22 1.12 13.20
CA ARG A 13 6.08 0.62 11.84
C ARG A 13 6.67 1.75 11.05
N GLN A 14 7.73 1.44 10.29
CA GLN A 14 8.33 2.44 9.43
C GLN A 14 7.20 3.09 8.65
N PRO A 15 7.20 4.42 8.55
CA PRO A 15 6.07 5.11 7.99
C PRO A 15 5.82 4.61 6.57
N THR A 16 4.60 4.13 6.33
CA THR A 16 4.15 3.78 4.99
C THR A 16 4.16 5.04 4.15
N ARG A 17 4.88 4.99 3.04
CA ARG A 17 5.12 6.14 2.18
C ARG A 17 4.31 6.04 0.90
N TYR A 18 3.99 4.83 0.47
CA TYR A 18 3.28 4.57 -0.77
C TYR A 18 2.13 3.60 -0.55
N LEU A 19 1.04 3.81 -1.27
CA LEU A 19 -0.08 2.90 -1.38
C LEU A 19 -0.32 2.65 -2.88
N VAL A 20 -0.24 1.39 -3.33
CA VAL A 20 -0.50 1.05 -4.72
C VAL A 20 -1.82 0.31 -4.80
N VAL A 21 -2.74 0.84 -5.59
CA VAL A 21 -3.99 0.16 -5.97
C VAL A 21 -3.79 -0.45 -7.34
N ILE A 22 -3.88 -1.77 -7.44
CA ILE A 22 -3.63 -2.53 -8.67
C ILE A 22 -4.70 -3.60 -8.87
N ASP A 23 -5.08 -3.85 -10.12
CA ASP A 23 -5.90 -5.02 -10.45
C ASP A 23 -5.08 -6.30 -10.32
N SER A 24 -5.63 -7.28 -9.64
CA SER A 24 -5.07 -8.62 -9.51
C SER A 24 -6.08 -9.62 -10.04
N GLY A 25 -6.06 -9.85 -11.36
CA GLY A 25 -6.96 -10.81 -12.00
C GLY A 25 -8.45 -10.50 -11.82
N GLY A 26 -8.84 -9.22 -11.86
CA GLY A 26 -10.24 -8.78 -11.74
C GLY A 26 -10.68 -8.37 -10.34
N SER A 27 -9.79 -8.39 -9.34
CA SER A 27 -10.03 -7.79 -8.02
C SER A 27 -9.05 -6.65 -7.78
N MET A 28 -9.56 -5.48 -7.38
CA MET A 28 -8.69 -4.36 -7.03
C MET A 28 -8.11 -4.55 -5.63
N VAL A 29 -6.78 -4.56 -5.55
CA VAL A 29 -6.03 -4.74 -4.32
C VAL A 29 -5.24 -3.47 -4.02
N ALA A 30 -5.27 -3.03 -2.78
CA ALA A 30 -4.57 -1.86 -2.26
C ALA A 30 -3.43 -2.32 -1.34
N ARG A 31 -2.19 -2.19 -1.81
CA ARG A 31 -1.00 -2.65 -1.09
C ARG A 31 -0.19 -1.46 -0.55
N LEU A 32 0.08 -1.47 0.75
CA LEU A 32 0.89 -0.46 1.43
C LEU A 32 2.37 -0.81 1.38
N PHE A 33 3.17 0.21 1.11
CA PHE A 33 4.61 0.11 1.01
C PHE A 33 5.32 1.17 1.85
N LEU A 34 6.49 0.79 2.33
CA LEU A 34 7.45 1.70 2.97
C LEU A 34 8.14 2.59 1.94
N ALA A 35 8.93 3.57 2.42
CA ALA A 35 9.82 4.36 1.55
C ALA A 35 10.78 3.49 0.71
N SER A 36 11.14 2.31 1.25
CA SER A 36 11.96 1.30 0.56
C SER A 36 11.20 0.48 -0.49
N ARG A 37 9.91 0.77 -0.74
CA ARG A 37 8.98 -0.06 -1.56
C ARG A 37 8.83 -1.50 -1.06
N GLU A 38 9.01 -1.71 0.24
CA GLU A 38 8.75 -3.00 0.87
C GLU A 38 7.26 -3.11 1.23
N PRO A 39 6.56 -4.18 0.81
CA PRO A 39 5.15 -4.37 1.13
C PRO A 39 4.98 -4.70 2.62
N VAL A 40 4.09 -3.97 3.30
CA VAL A 40 3.85 -4.17 4.74
C VAL A 40 2.43 -4.56 5.07
N ALA A 41 1.48 -4.24 4.20
CA ALA A 41 0.09 -4.62 4.36
C ALA A 41 -0.61 -4.63 3.00
N GLU A 42 -1.67 -5.42 2.92
CA GLU A 42 -2.53 -5.53 1.75
C GLU A 42 -3.97 -5.45 2.21
N PHE A 43 -4.77 -4.71 1.45
CA PHE A 43 -6.19 -4.50 1.68
C PHE A 43 -6.94 -4.71 0.37
N ASP A 44 -8.21 -5.06 0.49
CA ASP A 44 -9.11 -4.94 -0.65
C ASP A 44 -9.32 -3.45 -0.95
N ALA A 45 -9.25 -3.03 -2.21
CA ALA A 45 -9.38 -1.61 -2.56
C ALA A 45 -10.77 -1.05 -2.29
N SER A 46 -11.78 -1.91 -2.06
CA SER A 46 -13.15 -1.49 -1.74
C SER A 46 -13.35 -1.09 -0.28
N VAL A 47 -12.38 -1.31 0.62
CA VAL A 47 -12.56 -0.98 2.04
C VAL A 47 -12.53 0.54 2.28
N GLU A 48 -13.32 1.00 3.25
CA GLU A 48 -13.43 2.41 3.62
C GLU A 48 -12.08 3.03 4.03
N GLU A 49 -11.21 2.24 4.67
CA GLU A 49 -9.87 2.67 5.08
C GLU A 49 -9.03 3.13 3.87
N VAL A 50 -9.02 2.37 2.77
CA VAL A 50 -8.27 2.73 1.56
C VAL A 50 -8.83 4.03 0.95
N SER A 51 -10.16 4.19 0.96
CA SER A 51 -10.81 5.41 0.51
C SER A 51 -10.43 6.62 1.36
N HIS A 52 -10.34 6.44 2.68
CA HIS A 52 -9.92 7.49 3.61
C HIS A 52 -8.44 7.85 3.44
N MET A 53 -7.56 6.85 3.28
CA MET A 53 -6.13 7.05 3.08
C MET A 53 -5.78 7.74 1.75
N THR A 54 -6.58 7.49 0.70
CA THR A 54 -6.40 8.10 -0.63
C THR A 54 -7.16 9.41 -0.81
N ASN A 55 -7.97 9.81 0.17
CA ASN A 55 -8.82 10.98 0.07
C ASN A 55 -7.98 12.26 -0.06
N GLY A 56 -8.25 13.03 -1.12
CA GLY A 56 -7.50 14.26 -1.41
C GLY A 56 -6.08 14.04 -1.95
N LEU A 57 -5.65 12.79 -2.15
CA LEU A 57 -4.38 12.46 -2.81
C LEU A 57 -4.60 12.25 -4.31
N VAL A 58 -3.65 12.71 -5.10
CA VAL A 58 -3.64 12.47 -6.55
C VAL A 58 -2.79 11.22 -6.80
N PRO A 59 -3.36 10.12 -7.34
CA PRO A 59 -2.56 8.97 -7.70
C PRO A 59 -1.72 9.26 -8.94
N GLU A 60 -0.52 8.71 -8.94
CA GLU A 60 0.29 8.54 -10.14
C GLU A 60 -0.12 7.24 -10.83
N THR A 61 -0.56 7.32 -12.09
CA THR A 61 -0.93 6.14 -12.87
C THR A 61 0.33 5.50 -13.47
N GLY A 62 0.50 4.20 -13.25
CA GLY A 62 1.57 3.41 -13.80
C GLY A 62 2.71 3.13 -12.81
N ALA A 63 2.73 1.92 -12.25
CA ALA A 63 3.82 1.37 -11.46
C ALA A 63 4.81 0.55 -12.32
N GLY A 64 5.22 1.15 -13.45
CA GLY A 64 6.08 0.51 -14.46
C GLY A 64 7.59 0.65 -14.21
N GLY A 65 7.99 1.46 -13.25
CA GLY A 65 9.41 1.65 -12.90
C GLY A 65 10.07 0.38 -12.34
N SER A 66 11.38 0.26 -12.52
CA SER A 66 12.17 -0.89 -12.00
C SER A 66 12.06 -1.05 -10.47
N GLU A 67 11.81 0.04 -9.76
CA GLU A 67 11.56 0.04 -8.31
C GLU A 67 10.32 -0.76 -7.90
N TRP A 68 9.33 -0.89 -8.80
CA TRP A 68 8.10 -1.62 -8.57
C TRP A 68 8.18 -3.07 -9.04
N ASP A 69 9.27 -3.48 -9.69
CA ASP A 69 9.37 -4.80 -10.33
C ASP A 69 9.35 -5.94 -9.31
N VAL A 70 10.08 -5.76 -8.21
CA VAL A 70 10.10 -6.71 -7.10
C VAL A 70 8.81 -6.60 -6.27
N ALA A 71 8.35 -5.37 -6.01
CA ALA A 71 7.18 -5.09 -5.18
C ALA A 71 5.84 -5.58 -5.79
N LEU A 72 5.74 -5.55 -7.12
CA LEU A 72 4.58 -5.98 -7.90
C LEU A 72 4.88 -7.26 -8.69
N GLN A 73 5.86 -8.05 -8.26
CA GLN A 73 6.13 -9.35 -8.85
C GLN A 73 4.87 -10.21 -8.78
N GLY A 74 4.48 -10.79 -9.91
CA GLY A 74 3.22 -11.53 -10.06
C GLY A 74 2.11 -10.76 -10.77
N HIS A 75 2.23 -9.43 -10.91
CA HIS A 75 1.35 -8.63 -11.77
C HIS A 75 1.98 -8.46 -13.16
N ASN A 76 1.12 -8.47 -14.17
CA ASN A 76 1.48 -8.26 -15.56
C ASN A 76 1.73 -6.78 -15.85
N ARG A 77 2.38 -6.51 -16.97
CA ARG A 77 2.72 -5.13 -17.39
C ARG A 77 1.49 -4.25 -17.56
N SER A 78 0.37 -4.80 -18.03
CA SER A 78 -0.90 -4.07 -18.18
C SER A 78 -1.46 -3.66 -16.82
N GLU A 79 -1.58 -4.61 -15.89
CA GLU A 79 -2.03 -4.35 -14.50
C GLU A 79 -1.16 -3.28 -13.85
N ARG A 80 0.17 -3.36 -14.03
CA ARG A 80 1.12 -2.36 -13.52
C ARG A 80 1.00 -1.00 -14.22
N ALA A 81 0.67 -0.96 -15.50
CA ALA A 81 0.47 0.30 -16.22
C ALA A 81 -0.81 1.02 -15.78
N GLU A 82 -1.83 0.26 -15.37
CA GLU A 82 -3.11 0.79 -14.89
C GLU A 82 -3.13 0.99 -13.36
N ALA A 83 -2.10 0.53 -12.65
CA ALA A 83 -1.96 0.69 -11.21
C ALA A 83 -1.90 2.16 -10.81
N LYS A 84 -2.53 2.49 -9.68
CA LYS A 84 -2.55 3.83 -9.09
C LYS A 84 -1.64 3.86 -7.87
N VAL A 85 -0.59 4.66 -7.95
CA VAL A 85 0.38 4.84 -6.86
C VAL A 85 0.06 6.14 -6.12
N TYR A 86 -0.33 6.03 -4.87
CA TYR A 86 -0.58 7.16 -3.98
C TYR A 86 0.63 7.36 -3.07
N THR A 87 1.15 8.57 -3.02
CA THR A 87 2.18 8.95 -2.06
C THR A 87 1.52 9.49 -0.79
N LEU A 88 1.68 8.77 0.31
CA LEU A 88 1.13 9.16 1.61
C LEU A 88 2.06 10.18 2.26
N SER A 89 1.57 11.42 2.41
CA SER A 89 2.27 12.45 3.19
C SER A 89 1.96 12.24 4.67
N ILE A 90 2.59 11.23 5.27
CA ILE A 90 2.67 11.09 6.73
C ILE A 90 3.54 12.18 7.36
#